data_AF-A0A4R5PJ76-F1
#
_entry.id   AF-A0A4R5PJ76-F1
#
_cell.length_a   1.000
_cell.length_b   1.000
_cell.length_c   1.000
_cell.angle_alpha   90.00
_cell.angle_beta   90.00
_cell.angle_gamma   90.00
#
_symmetry.space_group_name_H-M   'P 1'
#
loop_
_entity.id
_entity.type
_entity.pdbx_description
1 polymer ?
#
loop_
_entity_poly.entity_id
_entity_poly.type
_entity_poly.pdbx_seq_one_letter_code
_entity_poly.pdbx_strand_id
1 'polypeptide(L)'
;MTATIGHNQPPADEAVFTEITDLFDEAKNWADGEPIDSDEMHDAITKLKDGLHEAGKRAEELRVAEKAPIIKAGKDVDAKFKPYSTKVEQGKKALSDLLAAWRKKKADELAAEAKRKADLAAAEMEAAQAAIRETSGNLTARVDAEEQLSYAKDLEKNAKRAGKAATTGLGLRTIWHADITDAAAALDWAFEQDAAAFTDMATEMAQRAVRGGKRDIPGFRIWDEQVAR
;
A
#
# COMPACT_ATOMS: atom_id res chain seq x y z
N MET A 1 -63.53 4.97 -14.69
CA MET A 1 -62.80 6.25 -14.78
C MET A 1 -61.55 6.02 -15.62
N THR A 2 -61.33 6.93 -16.56
CA THR A 2 -60.46 6.90 -17.75
C THR A 2 -59.06 6.31 -17.56
N ALA A 3 -58.72 5.31 -18.36
CA ALA A 3 -57.34 4.91 -18.61
C ALA A 3 -56.67 5.99 -19.48
N THR A 4 -55.66 6.67 -18.95
CA THR A 4 -54.88 7.66 -19.67
C THR A 4 -54.02 6.94 -20.72
N ILE A 5 -54.42 7.04 -21.99
CA ILE A 5 -53.62 6.62 -23.15
C ILE A 5 -52.51 7.64 -23.33
N GLY A 6 -51.24 7.21 -23.27
CA GLY A 6 -50.10 8.09 -23.54
C GLY A 6 -48.76 7.56 -23.03
N HIS A 7 -48.33 6.37 -23.49
CA HIS A 7 -46.99 5.82 -23.18
C HIS A 7 -46.41 5.06 -24.38
N ASN A 8 -46.41 5.69 -25.56
CA ASN A 8 -45.66 5.18 -26.74
C ASN A 8 -44.40 6.04 -27.01
N GLN A 9 -43.83 6.64 -25.96
CA GLN A 9 -42.53 7.30 -26.07
C GLN A 9 -41.47 6.32 -25.56
N PRO A 10 -40.36 6.15 -26.31
CA PRO A 10 -39.25 5.33 -25.85
C PRO A 10 -38.73 5.86 -24.50
N PRO A 11 -38.14 4.99 -23.67
CA PRO A 11 -37.39 5.40 -22.49
C PRO A 11 -36.45 6.59 -22.80
N ALA A 12 -36.33 7.54 -21.86
CA ALA A 12 -35.63 8.80 -22.09
C ALA A 12 -34.15 8.60 -22.47
N ASP A 13 -33.53 7.53 -21.99
CA ASP A 13 -32.21 7.03 -22.37
C ASP A 13 -32.16 6.54 -23.82
N GLU A 14 -33.09 5.68 -24.23
CA GLU A 14 -33.19 5.20 -25.62
C GLU A 14 -33.41 6.36 -26.61
N ALA A 15 -34.20 7.36 -26.21
CA ALA A 15 -34.44 8.57 -27.02
C ALA A 15 -33.16 9.40 -27.20
N VAL A 16 -32.40 9.66 -26.13
CA VAL A 16 -31.15 10.42 -26.20
C VAL A 16 -30.08 9.65 -26.97
N PHE A 17 -29.99 8.33 -26.82
CA PHE A 17 -29.02 7.52 -27.56
C PHE A 17 -29.33 7.47 -29.06
N THR A 18 -30.61 7.39 -29.42
CA THR A 18 -31.05 7.47 -30.82
C THR A 18 -30.69 8.84 -31.40
N GLU A 19 -31.00 9.93 -30.69
CA GLU A 19 -30.65 11.29 -31.12
C GLU A 19 -29.14 11.48 -31.33
N ILE A 20 -28.31 10.99 -30.41
CA ILE A 20 -26.84 11.03 -30.54
C ILE A 20 -26.39 10.25 -31.78
N THR A 21 -26.99 9.08 -32.01
CA THR A 21 -26.65 8.22 -33.16
C THR A 21 -27.01 8.91 -34.48
N ASP A 22 -28.21 9.49 -34.56
CA ASP A 22 -28.67 10.22 -35.75
C ASP A 22 -27.79 11.45 -36.04
N LEU A 23 -27.48 12.25 -35.01
CA LEU A 23 -26.58 13.40 -35.15
C LEU A 23 -25.15 12.99 -35.52
N PHE A 24 -24.69 11.84 -35.03
CA PHE A 24 -23.36 11.32 -35.36
C PHE A 24 -23.30 10.81 -36.80
N ASP A 25 -24.34 10.11 -37.26
CA ASP A 25 -24.44 9.68 -38.65
C ASP A 25 -24.54 10.86 -39.61
N GLU A 26 -25.28 11.91 -39.25
CA GLU A 26 -25.29 13.16 -40.01
C GLU A 26 -23.91 13.83 -40.01
N ALA A 27 -23.19 13.84 -38.88
CA ALA A 27 -21.85 14.42 -38.80
C ALA A 27 -20.84 13.73 -39.72
N LYS A 28 -20.99 12.43 -39.98
CA LYS A 28 -20.14 11.71 -40.96
C LYS A 28 -20.31 12.24 -42.38
N ASN A 29 -21.50 12.72 -42.74
CA ASN A 29 -21.75 13.28 -44.08
C ASN A 29 -21.02 14.62 -44.28
N TRP A 30 -20.78 15.38 -43.20
CA TRP A 30 -20.11 16.68 -43.23
C TRP A 30 -18.61 16.62 -42.91
N ALA A 31 -18.17 15.61 -42.14
CA ALA A 31 -16.78 15.45 -41.71
C ALA A 31 -15.98 14.54 -42.66
N ASP A 32 -16.02 14.85 -43.96
CA ASP A 32 -15.36 14.08 -45.03
C ASP A 32 -13.89 14.48 -45.28
N GLY A 33 -13.46 15.62 -44.72
CA GLY A 33 -12.10 16.14 -44.81
C GLY A 33 -11.93 17.34 -45.74
N GLU A 34 -12.99 17.76 -46.42
CA GLU A 34 -12.99 18.96 -47.26
C GLU A 34 -13.08 20.25 -46.39
N PRO A 35 -12.47 21.36 -46.85
CA PRO A 35 -12.57 22.64 -46.14
C PRO A 35 -13.96 23.26 -46.27
N ILE A 36 -14.37 24.03 -45.26
CA ILE A 36 -15.61 24.83 -45.31
C ILE A 36 -15.45 25.94 -46.35
N ASP A 37 -16.38 26.03 -47.30
CA ASP A 37 -16.30 26.96 -48.44
C ASP A 37 -17.40 28.04 -48.45
N SER A 38 -18.36 27.98 -47.52
CA SER A 38 -19.51 28.88 -47.44
C SER A 38 -19.97 29.11 -46.00
N ASP A 39 -20.58 30.28 -45.76
CA ASP A 39 -21.12 30.65 -44.45
C ASP A 39 -22.30 29.72 -44.06
N GLU A 40 -23.07 29.26 -45.04
CA GLU A 40 -24.15 28.28 -44.81
C GLU A 40 -23.62 26.93 -44.31
N MET A 41 -22.48 26.45 -44.84
CA MET A 41 -21.82 25.23 -44.35
C MET A 41 -21.28 25.41 -42.93
N HIS A 42 -20.66 26.57 -42.65
CA HIS A 42 -20.21 26.91 -41.31
C HIS A 42 -21.34 26.82 -40.27
N ASP A 43 -22.48 27.43 -40.59
CA ASP A 43 -23.63 27.49 -39.66
C ASP A 43 -24.28 26.11 -39.47
N ALA A 44 -24.40 25.31 -40.54
CA ALA A 44 -24.91 23.95 -40.46
C ALA A 44 -24.03 23.04 -39.59
N ILE A 45 -22.71 23.09 -39.79
CA ILE A 45 -21.73 22.32 -39.01
C ILE A 45 -21.73 22.78 -37.55
N THR A 46 -21.81 24.09 -37.30
CA THR A 46 -21.88 24.65 -35.94
C THR A 46 -23.13 24.14 -35.20
N LYS A 47 -24.29 24.18 -35.84
CA LYS A 47 -25.54 23.66 -35.28
C LYS A 47 -25.47 22.16 -34.97
N LEU A 48 -24.86 21.38 -35.86
CA LEU A 48 -24.69 19.93 -35.69
C LEU A 48 -23.76 19.61 -34.51
N LYS A 49 -22.64 20.32 -34.41
CA LYS A 49 -21.71 20.22 -33.28
C LYS A 49 -22.38 20.55 -31.95
N ASP A 50 -23.15 21.63 -31.90
CA ASP A 50 -23.81 22.06 -30.66
C ASP A 50 -24.95 21.11 -30.28
N GLY A 51 -25.66 20.55 -31.27
CA GLY A 51 -26.63 19.47 -31.06
C GLY A 51 -25.99 18.23 -30.41
N LEU A 52 -24.85 17.77 -30.93
CA LEU A 52 -24.08 16.66 -30.35
C LEU A 52 -23.63 16.95 -28.92
N HIS A 53 -23.21 18.18 -28.64
CA HIS A 53 -22.81 18.61 -27.29
C HIS A 53 -23.97 18.51 -26.29
N GLU A 54 -25.13 19.08 -26.63
CA GLU A 54 -26.31 19.09 -25.74
C GLU A 54 -26.91 17.69 -25.56
N ALA A 55 -26.90 16.86 -26.61
CA ALA A 55 -27.32 15.46 -26.51
C ALA A 55 -26.37 14.67 -25.60
N GLY A 56 -25.06 14.86 -25.73
CA GLY A 56 -24.05 14.26 -24.85
C GLY A 56 -24.20 14.68 -23.38
N LYS A 57 -24.52 15.95 -23.12
CA LYS A 57 -24.80 16.44 -21.76
C LYS A 57 -26.01 15.75 -21.13
N ARG A 58 -27.11 15.62 -21.87
CA ARG A 58 -28.31 14.89 -21.40
C ARG A 58 -28.03 13.42 -21.10
N ALA A 59 -27.21 12.75 -21.92
CA ALA A 59 -26.79 11.38 -21.66
C ALA A 59 -26.01 11.25 -20.34
N GLU A 60 -25.10 12.18 -20.06
CA GLU A 60 -24.35 12.20 -18.81
C GLU A 60 -25.24 12.48 -17.59
N GLU A 61 -26.23 13.38 -17.71
CA GLU A 61 -27.22 13.65 -16.67
C GLU A 61 -28.04 12.40 -16.32
N LEU A 62 -28.49 11.66 -17.34
CA LEU A 62 -29.17 10.36 -17.16
C LEU A 62 -28.26 9.35 -16.45
N ARG A 63 -27.01 9.21 -16.89
CA ARG A 63 -26.03 8.32 -16.26
C ARG A 63 -25.81 8.67 -14.79
N VAL A 64 -25.71 9.96 -14.45
CA VAL A 64 -25.56 10.43 -13.07
C VAL A 64 -26.80 10.09 -12.25
N ALA A 65 -28.00 10.33 -12.79
CA ALA A 65 -29.27 10.03 -12.13
C ALA A 65 -29.43 8.53 -11.85
N GLU A 66 -29.12 7.67 -12.82
CA GLU A 66 -29.17 6.21 -12.65
C GLU A 66 -28.12 5.70 -11.66
N LYS A 67 -26.91 6.25 -11.69
CA LYS A 67 -25.81 5.83 -10.81
C LYS A 67 -25.98 6.33 -9.37
N ALA A 68 -26.68 7.45 -9.17
CA ALA A 68 -26.88 8.06 -7.85
C ALA A 68 -27.45 7.10 -6.79
N PRO A 69 -28.56 6.35 -7.01
CA PRO A 69 -29.07 5.41 -6.02
C PRO A 69 -28.10 4.26 -5.74
N ILE A 70 -27.34 3.81 -6.72
CA ILE A 70 -26.34 2.73 -6.55
C ILE A 70 -25.18 3.19 -5.66
N ILE A 71 -24.64 4.38 -5.93
CA ILE A 71 -23.58 4.99 -5.10
C ILE A 71 -24.08 5.18 -3.66
N LYS A 72 -25.31 5.67 -3.50
CA LYS A 72 -25.91 5.86 -2.19
C LYS A 72 -26.06 4.54 -1.43
N ALA A 73 -26.60 3.50 -2.09
CA ALA A 73 -26.73 2.18 -1.49
C ALA A 73 -25.36 1.60 -1.06
N GLY A 74 -24.33 1.77 -1.89
CA GLY A 74 -22.95 1.39 -1.52
C GLY A 74 -22.45 2.12 -0.27
N LYS A 75 -22.64 3.44 -0.21
CA LYS A 75 -22.28 4.25 0.97
C LYS A 75 -23.04 3.84 2.22
N ASP A 76 -24.32 3.50 2.11
CA ASP A 76 -25.15 3.06 3.23
C ASP A 76 -24.68 1.71 3.79
N VAL A 77 -24.28 0.78 2.90
CA VAL A 77 -23.64 -0.49 3.29
C VAL A 77 -22.31 -0.22 4.00
N ASP A 78 -21.43 0.60 3.42
CA ASP A 78 -20.15 0.94 4.04
C ASP A 78 -20.35 1.58 5.42
N ALA A 79 -21.30 2.49 5.55
CA ALA A 79 -21.65 3.14 6.81
C ALA A 79 -22.16 2.13 7.85
N LYS A 80 -22.94 1.11 7.44
CA LYS A 80 -23.40 0.03 8.32
C LYS A 80 -22.24 -0.79 8.88
N PHE A 81 -21.23 -1.12 8.05
CA PHE A 81 -20.13 -2.00 8.46
C PHE A 81 -18.99 -1.25 9.15
N LYS A 82 -18.76 0.03 8.82
CA LYS A 82 -17.63 0.82 9.32
C LYS A 82 -17.50 0.82 10.86
N PRO A 83 -18.56 1.00 11.67
CA PRO A 83 -18.45 0.92 13.13
C PRO A 83 -17.95 -0.44 13.64
N TYR A 84 -18.32 -1.54 12.99
CA TYR A 84 -17.88 -2.87 13.37
C TYR A 84 -16.43 -3.12 12.98
N SER A 85 -16.02 -2.74 11.77
CA SER A 85 -14.62 -2.81 11.34
C SER A 85 -13.72 -1.98 12.26
N THR A 86 -14.15 -0.77 12.66
CA THR A 86 -13.44 0.05 13.64
C THR A 86 -13.31 -0.66 15.00
N LYS A 87 -14.39 -1.27 15.51
CA LYS A 87 -14.34 -2.03 16.78
C LYS A 87 -13.40 -3.23 16.69
N VAL A 88 -13.39 -3.94 15.56
CA VAL A 88 -12.49 -5.08 15.33
C VAL A 88 -11.03 -4.61 15.36
N GLU A 89 -10.69 -3.52 14.67
CA GLU A 89 -9.32 -2.99 14.68
C GLU A 89 -8.91 -2.48 16.06
N GLN A 90 -9.78 -1.76 16.76
CA GLN A 90 -9.53 -1.33 18.14
C GLN A 90 -9.31 -2.53 19.09
N GLY A 91 -10.15 -3.57 18.99
CA GLY A 91 -10.03 -4.78 19.80
C GLY A 91 -8.76 -5.56 19.49
N LYS A 92 -8.45 -5.79 18.20
CA LYS A 92 -7.21 -6.44 17.76
C LYS A 92 -5.98 -5.69 18.26
N LYS A 93 -5.98 -4.36 18.16
CA LYS A 93 -4.87 -3.54 18.65
C LYS A 93 -4.69 -3.70 20.16
N ALA A 94 -5.76 -3.53 20.94
CA ALA A 94 -5.70 -3.66 22.40
C ALA A 94 -5.18 -5.05 22.84
N LEU A 95 -5.67 -6.12 22.22
CA LEU A 95 -5.20 -7.48 22.50
C LEU A 95 -3.75 -7.70 22.07
N SER A 96 -3.35 -7.16 20.91
CA SER A 96 -1.98 -7.26 20.41
C SER A 96 -0.99 -6.56 21.33
N ASP A 97 -1.35 -5.39 21.87
CA ASP A 97 -0.53 -4.63 22.81
C ASP A 97 -0.32 -5.43 24.11
N LEU A 98 -1.38 -6.05 24.65
CA LEU A 98 -1.29 -6.93 25.83
C LEU A 98 -0.42 -8.17 25.56
N LEU A 99 -0.63 -8.83 24.42
CA LEU A 99 0.16 -10.00 24.03
C LEU A 99 1.63 -9.65 23.80
N ALA A 100 1.93 -8.48 23.22
CA ALA A 100 3.28 -8.01 23.01
C ALA A 100 4.01 -7.79 24.34
N ALA A 101 3.36 -7.13 25.31
CA ALA A 101 3.91 -6.92 26.64
C ALA A 101 4.19 -8.26 27.35
N TRP A 102 3.26 -9.23 27.26
CA TRP A 102 3.45 -10.57 27.83
C TRP A 102 4.59 -11.35 27.17
N ARG A 103 4.65 -11.36 25.83
CA ARG A 103 5.71 -12.03 25.07
C ARG A 103 7.08 -11.45 25.40
N LYS A 104 7.17 -10.12 25.52
CA LYS A 104 8.40 -9.43 25.94
C LYS A 104 8.81 -9.87 27.35
N LYS A 105 7.89 -9.80 28.32
CA LYS A 105 8.16 -10.28 29.70
C LYS A 105 8.65 -11.72 29.71
N LYS A 106 8.02 -12.62 28.96
CA LYS A 106 8.43 -14.03 28.89
C LYS A 106 9.79 -14.22 28.21
N ALA A 107 10.07 -13.47 27.15
CA ALA A 107 11.38 -13.49 26.51
C ALA A 107 12.47 -13.00 27.48
N ASP A 108 12.22 -11.91 28.22
CA ASP A 108 13.14 -11.36 29.21
C ASP A 108 13.38 -12.35 30.38
N GLU A 109 12.31 -13.00 30.89
CA GLU A 109 12.40 -14.05 31.93
C GLU A 109 13.25 -15.24 31.46
N LEU A 110 13.00 -15.76 30.25
CA LEU A 110 13.75 -16.90 29.70
C LEU A 110 15.20 -16.52 29.40
N ALA A 111 15.45 -15.30 28.90
CA ALA A 111 16.81 -14.81 28.67
C ALA A 111 17.58 -14.67 29.98
N ALA A 112 16.95 -14.14 31.04
CA ALA A 112 17.57 -14.03 32.36
C ALA A 112 17.86 -15.42 32.98
N GLU A 113 16.93 -16.37 32.85
CA GLU A 113 17.14 -17.74 33.32
C GLU A 113 18.23 -18.47 32.53
N ALA A 114 18.25 -18.32 31.21
CA ALA A 114 19.29 -18.87 30.35
C ALA A 114 20.66 -18.30 30.71
N LYS A 115 20.75 -16.98 30.97
CA LYS A 115 21.98 -16.34 31.44
C LYS A 115 22.43 -16.91 32.78
N ARG A 116 21.55 -16.99 33.79
CA ARG A 116 21.89 -17.58 35.10
C ARG A 116 22.41 -19.02 34.99
N LYS A 117 21.75 -19.85 34.17
CA LYS A 117 22.19 -21.24 33.94
C LYS A 117 23.52 -21.32 33.21
N ALA A 118 23.77 -20.43 32.25
CA ALA A 118 25.05 -20.34 31.55
C ALA A 118 26.18 -19.90 32.49
N ASP A 119 25.96 -18.86 33.31
CA ASP A 119 26.94 -18.36 34.28
C ASP A 119 27.30 -19.44 35.32
N LEU A 120 26.29 -20.15 35.86
CA LEU A 120 26.50 -21.27 36.79
C LEU A 120 27.25 -22.43 36.13
N ALA A 121 26.85 -22.84 34.92
CA ALA A 121 27.53 -23.92 34.21
C ALA A 121 28.98 -23.57 33.88
N ALA A 122 29.27 -22.31 33.53
CA ALA A 122 30.64 -21.85 33.28
C ALA A 122 31.49 -21.89 34.56
N ALA A 123 30.97 -21.40 35.69
CA ALA A 123 31.67 -21.42 36.96
C ALA A 123 32.00 -22.85 37.44
N GLU A 124 31.02 -23.76 37.37
CA GLU A 124 31.21 -25.17 37.76
C GLU A 124 32.15 -25.93 36.81
N MET A 125 32.11 -25.62 35.51
CA MET A 125 33.05 -26.18 34.54
C MET A 125 34.49 -25.74 34.79
N GLU A 126 34.72 -24.46 35.13
CA GLU A 126 36.05 -23.97 35.51
C GLU A 126 36.54 -24.61 36.81
N ALA A 127 35.68 -24.71 37.83
CA ALA A 127 36.00 -25.36 39.10
C ALA A 127 36.35 -26.86 38.91
N ALA A 128 35.55 -27.60 38.15
CA ALA A 128 35.82 -29.01 37.85
C ALA A 128 37.12 -29.20 37.05
N GLN A 129 37.42 -28.30 36.10
CA GLN A 129 38.68 -28.34 35.36
C GLN A 129 39.89 -28.04 36.26
N ALA A 130 39.77 -27.10 37.19
CA ALA A 130 40.80 -26.80 38.16
C ALA A 130 41.04 -28.01 39.09
N ALA A 131 39.97 -28.61 39.62
CA ALA A 131 40.04 -29.79 40.47
C ALA A 131 40.79 -30.94 39.77
N ILE A 132 40.46 -31.24 38.51
CA ILE A 132 41.16 -32.27 37.72
C ILE A 132 42.67 -31.99 37.61
N ARG A 133 43.07 -30.73 37.38
CA ARG A 133 44.49 -30.34 37.27
C ARG A 133 45.26 -30.57 38.59
N GLU A 134 44.58 -30.52 39.73
CA GLU A 134 45.18 -30.68 41.06
C GLU A 134 45.33 -32.15 41.51
N THR A 135 44.70 -33.11 40.82
CA THR A 135 44.62 -34.52 41.26
C THR A 135 45.91 -35.36 41.19
N SER A 136 47.07 -34.75 40.91
CA SER A 136 48.33 -35.45 40.58
C SER A 136 48.65 -36.64 41.50
N GLY A 137 48.50 -37.86 40.96
CA GLY A 137 48.85 -39.12 41.63
C GLY A 137 47.84 -39.65 42.67
N ASN A 138 46.75 -38.95 42.96
CA ASN A 138 45.76 -39.34 43.96
C ASN A 138 44.47 -39.88 43.30
N LEU A 139 44.25 -41.20 43.38
CA LEU A 139 43.10 -41.86 42.76
C LEU A 139 41.75 -41.39 43.32
N THR A 140 41.66 -41.17 44.63
CA THR A 140 40.42 -40.68 45.27
C THR A 140 40.08 -39.27 44.78
N ALA A 141 41.09 -38.38 44.76
CA ALA A 141 40.91 -37.02 44.24
C ALA A 141 40.52 -37.01 42.75
N ARG A 142 41.00 -37.97 41.95
CA ARG A 142 40.58 -38.15 40.55
C ARG A 142 39.12 -38.54 40.42
N VAL A 143 38.62 -39.47 41.23
CA VAL A 143 37.21 -39.90 41.20
C VAL A 143 36.30 -38.73 41.57
N ASP A 144 36.61 -37.99 42.63
CA ASP A 144 35.82 -36.83 43.07
C ASP A 144 35.80 -35.72 41.99
N ALA A 145 36.95 -35.46 41.34
CA ALA A 145 37.05 -34.47 40.26
C ALA A 145 36.30 -34.91 38.98
N GLU A 146 36.24 -36.21 38.69
CA GLU A 146 35.45 -36.76 37.58
C GLU A 146 33.94 -36.66 37.83
N GLU A 147 33.47 -36.85 39.08
CA GLU A 147 32.07 -36.62 39.46
C GLU A 147 31.68 -35.14 39.32
N GLN A 148 32.54 -34.22 39.78
CA GLN A 148 32.36 -32.78 39.60
C GLN A 148 32.29 -32.39 38.12
N LEU A 149 33.14 -32.98 37.27
CA LEU A 149 33.09 -32.76 35.82
C LEU A 149 31.79 -33.30 35.20
N SER A 150 31.30 -34.45 35.64
CA SER A 150 30.03 -35.01 35.18
C SER A 150 28.86 -34.07 35.53
N TYR A 151 28.83 -33.58 36.78
CA TYR A 151 27.83 -32.61 37.23
C TYR A 151 27.89 -31.31 36.42
N ALA A 152 29.08 -30.76 36.20
CA ALA A 152 29.27 -29.55 35.40
C ALA A 152 28.81 -29.73 33.94
N LYS A 153 29.06 -30.90 33.33
CA LYS A 153 28.55 -31.25 31.99
C LYS A 153 27.02 -31.31 31.94
N ASP A 154 26.36 -31.79 32.99
CA ASP A 154 24.90 -31.82 33.04
C ASP A 154 24.31 -30.41 33.21
N LEU A 155 24.95 -29.54 33.99
CA LEU A 155 24.62 -28.12 34.04
C LEU A 155 24.78 -27.43 32.69
N GLU A 156 25.86 -27.72 31.95
CA GLU A 156 26.09 -27.19 30.60
C GLU A 156 24.98 -27.62 29.62
N LYS A 157 24.58 -28.89 29.64
CA LYS A 157 23.43 -29.38 28.84
C LYS A 157 22.13 -28.66 29.20
N ASN A 158 21.88 -28.44 30.48
CA ASN A 158 20.70 -27.72 30.96
C ASN A 158 20.71 -26.23 30.55
N ALA A 159 21.88 -25.59 30.59
CA ALA A 159 22.07 -24.23 30.10
C ALA A 159 21.81 -24.12 28.59
N LYS A 160 22.34 -25.05 27.78
CA LYS A 160 22.06 -25.12 26.33
C LYS A 160 20.57 -25.27 26.02
N ARG A 161 19.85 -26.12 26.77
CA ARG A 161 18.40 -26.28 26.63
C ARG A 161 17.64 -24.99 26.97
N ALA A 162 18.04 -24.30 28.03
CA ALA A 162 17.44 -23.02 28.40
C ALA A 162 17.71 -21.91 27.36
N GLY A 163 18.92 -21.83 26.81
CA GLY A 163 19.24 -20.89 25.73
C GLY A 163 18.41 -21.12 24.46
N LYS A 164 18.15 -22.39 24.11
CA LYS A 164 17.25 -22.72 22.99
C LYS A 164 15.80 -22.33 23.27
N ALA A 165 15.32 -22.55 24.50
CA ALA A 165 13.97 -22.16 24.91
C ALA A 165 13.78 -20.63 24.89
N ALA A 166 14.81 -19.86 25.24
CA ALA A 166 14.77 -18.40 25.21
C ALA A 166 14.67 -17.81 23.79
N THR A 167 15.06 -18.56 22.75
CA THR A 167 15.12 -18.08 21.36
C THR A 167 14.06 -18.68 20.44
N THR A 168 13.26 -19.64 20.93
CA THR A 168 12.27 -20.37 20.10
C THR A 168 10.84 -20.02 20.52
N GLY A 169 9.95 -19.74 19.56
CA GLY A 169 8.48 -19.64 19.80
C GLY A 169 7.95 -18.30 20.33
N LEU A 170 8.84 -17.37 20.70
CA LEU A 170 8.49 -16.01 21.18
C LEU A 170 9.10 -14.89 20.32
N GLY A 171 9.64 -15.23 19.15
CA GLY A 171 10.36 -14.30 18.29
C GLY A 171 9.49 -13.11 17.85
N LEU A 172 9.80 -11.93 18.37
CA LEU A 172 9.30 -10.66 17.86
C LEU A 172 10.13 -10.29 16.63
N ARG A 173 9.47 -10.01 15.50
CA ARG A 173 10.14 -9.45 14.31
C ARG A 173 10.10 -7.94 14.39
N THR A 174 11.27 -7.30 14.39
CA THR A 174 11.38 -5.86 14.21
C THR A 174 11.09 -5.51 12.76
N ILE A 175 10.13 -4.63 12.52
CA ILE A 175 9.82 -4.04 11.22
C ILE A 175 10.03 -2.54 11.38
N TRP A 176 10.80 -1.94 10.48
CA TRP A 176 11.06 -0.50 10.47
C TRP A 176 10.12 0.14 9.46
N HIS A 177 9.40 1.17 9.90
CA HIS A 177 8.53 2.00 9.07
C HIS A 177 9.07 3.43 9.08
N ALA A 178 8.92 4.14 7.96
CA ALA A 178 9.27 5.55 7.85
C ALA A 178 8.03 6.32 7.39
N ASP A 179 7.57 7.26 8.23
CA ASP A 179 6.49 8.19 7.92
C ASP A 179 7.07 9.58 7.67
N ILE A 180 6.54 10.30 6.67
CA ILE A 180 6.96 11.69 6.39
C ILE A 180 6.37 12.60 7.48
N THR A 181 7.24 13.21 8.27
CA THR A 181 6.87 14.19 9.31
C THR A 181 7.03 15.64 8.83
N ASP A 182 8.03 15.87 7.98
CA ASP A 182 8.29 17.14 7.30
C ASP A 182 8.53 16.82 5.81
N ALA A 183 7.61 17.26 4.97
CA ALA A 183 7.67 16.98 3.54
C ALA A 183 8.87 17.65 2.87
N ALA A 184 9.27 18.85 3.30
CA ALA A 184 10.38 19.56 2.67
C ALA A 184 11.69 18.83 2.97
N ALA A 185 11.96 18.55 4.25
CA ALA A 185 13.17 17.83 4.65
C ALA A 185 13.23 16.41 4.06
N ALA A 186 12.09 15.72 3.94
CA ALA A 186 12.02 14.39 3.33
C ALA A 186 12.32 14.43 1.83
N LEU A 187 11.81 15.43 1.10
CA LEU A 187 12.08 15.61 -0.32
C LEU A 187 13.54 16.01 -0.56
N ASP A 188 14.12 16.87 0.27
CA ASP A 188 15.55 17.24 0.18
C ASP A 188 16.43 16.00 0.38
N TRP A 189 16.20 15.22 1.45
CA TRP A 189 16.93 13.97 1.68
C TRP A 189 16.78 12.99 0.52
N ALA A 190 15.56 12.81 0.01
CA ALA A 190 15.29 11.88 -1.10
C ALA A 190 15.96 12.34 -2.41
N PHE A 191 15.97 13.65 -2.68
CA PHE A 191 16.65 14.23 -3.83
C PHE A 191 18.16 14.03 -3.76
N GLU A 192 18.76 14.17 -2.57
CA GLU A 192 20.19 13.86 -2.35
C GLU A 192 20.51 12.38 -2.61
N GLN A 193 19.58 11.45 -2.34
CA GLN A 193 19.80 10.03 -2.60
C GLN A 193 19.71 9.66 -4.08
N ASP A 194 18.77 10.24 -4.83
CA ASP A 194 18.52 9.87 -6.23
C ASP A 194 17.98 11.06 -7.06
N ALA A 195 18.84 12.04 -7.33
CA ALA A 195 18.47 13.20 -8.14
C ALA A 195 18.01 12.85 -9.58
N ALA A 196 18.43 11.69 -10.11
CA ALA A 196 18.06 11.25 -11.45
C ALA A 196 16.57 10.91 -11.51
N ALA A 197 16.06 10.14 -10.54
CA ALA A 197 14.64 9.80 -10.46
C ALA A 197 13.74 11.05 -10.38
N PHE A 198 14.17 12.08 -9.63
CA PHE A 198 13.44 13.35 -9.57
C PHE A 198 13.45 14.11 -10.90
N THR A 199 14.59 14.08 -11.61
CA THR A 199 14.74 14.72 -12.92
C THR A 199 13.88 14.02 -13.99
N ASP A 200 13.81 12.68 -13.96
CA ASP A 200 12.97 11.89 -14.85
C ASP A 200 11.49 12.19 -14.60
N MET A 201 11.07 12.19 -13.33
CA MET A 201 9.71 12.56 -12.94
C MET A 201 9.35 13.98 -13.42
N ALA A 202 10.24 14.96 -13.21
CA ALA A 202 10.03 16.33 -13.66
C ALA A 202 9.91 16.43 -15.19
N THR A 203 10.72 15.65 -15.93
CA THR A 203 10.68 15.58 -17.39
C THR A 203 9.36 15.00 -17.88
N GLU A 204 8.87 13.91 -17.29
CA GLU A 204 7.57 13.33 -17.65
C GLU A 204 6.41 14.30 -17.38
N MET A 205 6.46 15.02 -16.25
CA MET A 205 5.47 16.05 -15.92
C MET A 205 5.47 17.17 -16.96
N ALA A 206 6.65 17.65 -17.35
CA ALA A 206 6.79 18.67 -18.38
C ALA A 206 6.28 18.20 -19.73
N GLN A 207 6.66 16.99 -20.19
CA GLN A 207 6.17 16.42 -21.45
C GLN A 207 4.64 16.24 -21.46
N ARG A 208 4.06 15.80 -20.34
CA ARG A 208 2.60 15.67 -20.19
C ARG A 208 1.92 17.04 -20.30
N ALA A 209 2.47 18.07 -19.66
CA ALA A 209 1.95 19.43 -19.75
C ALA A 209 2.07 20.01 -21.18
N VAL A 210 3.16 19.72 -21.89
CA VAL A 210 3.37 20.09 -23.30
C VAL A 210 2.34 19.41 -24.22
N ARG A 211 2.05 18.12 -24.00
CA ARG A 211 0.97 17.41 -24.70
C ARG A 211 -0.41 17.99 -24.39
N GLY A 212 -0.61 18.50 -23.18
CA GLY A 212 -1.81 19.23 -22.76
C GLY A 212 -1.91 20.68 -23.26
N GLY A 213 -0.95 21.14 -24.07
CA GLY A 213 -0.99 22.47 -24.71
C GLY A 213 -0.18 23.57 -24.03
N LYS A 214 0.53 23.30 -22.91
CA LYS A 214 1.45 24.29 -22.34
C LYS A 214 2.68 24.48 -23.24
N ARG A 215 3.05 25.73 -23.52
CA ARG A 215 4.21 26.10 -24.34
C ARG A 215 5.28 26.89 -23.60
N ASP A 216 5.04 27.19 -22.33
CA ASP A 216 6.00 27.80 -21.42
C ASP A 216 5.99 27.05 -20.08
N ILE A 217 7.16 26.55 -19.67
CA ILE A 217 7.38 25.81 -18.42
C ILE A 217 8.75 26.24 -17.87
N PRO A 218 8.82 26.87 -16.69
CA PRO A 218 10.08 27.25 -16.07
C PRO A 218 11.05 26.08 -15.96
N GLY A 219 12.32 26.30 -16.33
CA GLY A 219 13.36 25.28 -16.29
C GLY A 219 13.36 24.28 -17.47
N PHE A 220 12.38 24.36 -18.37
CA PHE A 220 12.32 23.52 -19.57
C PHE A 220 12.36 24.36 -20.84
N ARG A 221 13.25 24.00 -21.76
CA ARG A 221 13.21 24.53 -23.13
C ARG A 221 12.21 23.72 -23.94
N ILE A 222 11.17 24.37 -24.45
CA ILE A 222 10.18 23.77 -25.34
C ILE A 222 10.48 24.22 -26.78
N TRP A 223 10.42 23.28 -27.72
CA TRP A 223 10.66 23.51 -29.14
C TRP A 223 9.75 22.59 -29.97
N ASP A 224 9.43 23.02 -31.18
CA ASP A 224 8.68 22.26 -32.16
C ASP A 224 9.59 21.71 -33.27
N GLU A 225 9.29 20.51 -33.73
CA GLU A 225 9.92 19.88 -34.88
C GLU A 225 8.83 19.46 -35.86
N GLN A 226 8.92 19.90 -37.11
CA GLN A 226 8.10 19.36 -38.18
C GLN A 226 8.91 18.34 -38.96
N VAL A 227 8.55 17.08 -38.81
CA VAL A 227 9.17 15.97 -39.55
C VAL A 227 8.26 15.64 -40.75
N ALA A 228 8.83 15.60 -41.95
CA ALA A 228 8.09 15.18 -43.14
C ALA A 228 7.61 13.73 -42.97
N ARG A 229 6.38 13.46 -43.44
CA ARG A 229 5.71 12.17 -43.25
C ARG A 229 6.31 11.05 -44.09
#